data_AF-A0A529XLX3-F1
#
_entry.id   AF-A0A529XLX3-F1
#
_cell.length_a   1.000
_cell.length_b   1.000
_cell.length_c   1.000
_cell.angle_alpha   90.00
_cell.angle_beta   90.00
_cell.angle_gamma   90.00
#
_symmetry.space_group_name_H-M   'P 1'
#
loop_
_entity.id
_entity.type
_entity.pdbx_description
1 polymer ?
#
loop_
_entity_poly.entity_id
_entity_poly.type
_entity_poly.pdbx_seq_one_letter_code
_entity_poly.pdbx_strand_id
1 'polypeptide(L)'
;ADAVLTAQVEGALQFLEGEAKSARILFAYEPVWAIGDKGIPASSDYADKQQALIKRVATALLLASPPVLYGGSVNPQNAAELIGQPNVDGLFIGRSAWQAEGYIDILRRALAAI
;
A
#
# COMPACT_ATOMS: atom_id res chain seq x y z
N ALA A 1 -11.52 -9.89 -6.46
CA ALA A 1 -10.47 -8.87 -6.21
C ALA A 1 -9.10 -9.50 -6.41
N ASP A 2 -8.80 -10.58 -5.69
CA ASP A 2 -7.48 -11.23 -5.68
C ASP A 2 -6.95 -11.61 -7.07
N ALA A 3 -7.78 -12.19 -7.95
CA ALA A 3 -7.35 -12.54 -9.31
C ALA A 3 -6.94 -11.30 -10.15
N VAL A 4 -7.62 -10.18 -9.97
CA VAL A 4 -7.27 -8.91 -10.65
C VAL A 4 -5.97 -8.36 -10.09
N LEU A 5 -5.81 -8.38 -8.76
CA LEU A 5 -4.60 -7.87 -8.11
C LEU A 5 -3.36 -8.70 -8.49
N THR A 6 -3.48 -10.03 -8.50
CA THR A 6 -2.41 -10.92 -8.97
C THR A 6 -2.02 -10.61 -10.41
N ALA A 7 -2.99 -10.52 -11.33
CA ALA A 7 -2.72 -10.23 -12.73
C ALA A 7 -2.06 -8.86 -12.94
N GLN A 8 -2.40 -7.86 -12.12
CA GLN A 8 -1.76 -6.54 -12.15
C GLN A 8 -0.29 -6.59 -11.69
N VAL A 9 0.01 -7.32 -10.61
CA VAL A 9 1.39 -7.48 -10.12
C VAL A 9 2.23 -8.26 -11.12
N GLU A 10 1.71 -9.37 -11.65
CA GLU A 10 2.37 -10.15 -12.70
C GLU A 10 2.61 -9.30 -13.95
N GLY A 11 1.56 -8.59 -14.40
CA GLY A 11 1.63 -7.73 -15.58
C GLY A 11 2.62 -6.58 -15.46
N ALA A 12 2.78 -6.01 -14.26
CA ALA A 12 3.75 -4.94 -13.99
C ALA A 12 5.20 -5.42 -13.99
N LEU A 13 5.44 -6.68 -13.64
CA LEU A 13 6.78 -7.25 -13.47
C LEU A 13 7.23 -8.15 -14.64
N GLN A 14 6.32 -8.52 -15.55
CA GLN A 14 6.54 -9.55 -16.57
C GLN A 14 7.74 -9.30 -17.51
N PHE A 15 8.15 -8.04 -17.70
CA PHE A 15 9.24 -7.67 -18.60
C PHE A 15 10.57 -7.39 -17.86
N LEU A 16 10.62 -7.60 -16.54
CA LEU A 16 11.86 -7.46 -15.79
C LEU A 16 12.71 -8.73 -15.92
N GLU A 17 13.93 -8.57 -16.41
CA GLU A 17 14.89 -9.66 -16.63
C GLU A 17 16.24 -9.35 -15.99
N GLY A 18 17.02 -10.39 -15.68
CA GLY A 18 18.38 -10.27 -15.16
C GLY A 18 18.49 -9.31 -13.97
N GLU A 19 19.44 -8.37 -14.04
CA GLU A 19 19.70 -7.38 -12.99
C GLU A 19 18.52 -6.43 -12.73
N ALA A 20 17.59 -6.26 -13.68
CA ALA A 20 16.42 -5.41 -13.48
C ALA A 20 15.48 -5.94 -12.39
N LYS A 21 15.51 -7.26 -12.12
CA LYS A 21 14.78 -7.87 -10.99
C LYS A 21 15.33 -7.49 -9.62
N SER A 22 16.53 -6.93 -9.58
CA SER A 22 17.18 -6.39 -8.36
C SER A 22 16.86 -4.91 -8.14
N ALA A 23 16.14 -4.26 -9.07
CA ALA A 23 15.81 -2.86 -8.93
C ALA A 23 14.97 -2.60 -7.68
N ARG A 24 15.15 -1.42 -7.07
CA ARG A 24 14.33 -1.00 -5.94
C ARG A 24 12.93 -0.64 -6.45
N ILE A 25 11.96 -1.50 -6.16
CA ILE A 25 10.56 -1.34 -6.54
C ILE A 25 9.72 -1.10 -5.29
N LEU A 26 8.83 -0.13 -5.34
CA LEU A 26 7.80 0.10 -4.33
C LEU A 26 6.44 -0.08 -4.99
N PHE A 27 5.53 -0.76 -4.30
CA PHE A 27 4.13 -0.86 -4.71
C PHE A 27 3.27 0.11 -3.90
N ALA A 28 2.26 0.69 -4.53
CA ALA A 28 1.17 1.38 -3.84
C ALA A 28 -0.13 0.63 -4.14
N TYR A 29 -0.78 0.10 -3.10
CA TYR A 29 -2.04 -0.61 -3.24
C TYR A 29 -3.21 0.38 -3.15
N GLU A 30 -3.97 0.52 -4.23
CA GLU A 30 -5.13 1.39 -4.30
C GLU A 30 -6.43 0.57 -4.39
N PRO A 31 -7.21 0.44 -3.30
CA PRO A 31 -8.55 -0.14 -3.36
C PRO A 31 -9.51 0.85 -4.02
N VAL A 32 -9.56 0.88 -5.36
CA VAL A 32 -10.32 1.88 -6.15
C VAL A 32 -11.77 2.04 -5.71
N TRP A 33 -12.43 0.95 -5.28
CA TRP A 33 -13.79 0.97 -4.77
C TRP A 33 -13.97 1.76 -3.45
N ALA A 34 -12.88 1.97 -2.70
CA ALA A 34 -12.83 2.68 -1.43
C ALA A 34 -12.34 4.14 -1.56
N ILE A 35 -12.05 4.61 -2.78
CA ILE A 35 -11.50 5.95 -3.05
C ILE A 35 -12.61 6.93 -3.45
N GLY A 36 -12.54 8.18 -2.95
CA GLY A 36 -13.47 9.28 -3.26
C GLY A 36 -14.20 9.85 -2.05
N ASP A 37 -14.94 10.95 -2.21
CA ASP A 37 -15.68 11.61 -1.11
C ASP A 37 -16.79 10.77 -0.50
N LYS A 38 -17.28 9.78 -1.24
CA LYS A 38 -18.30 8.81 -0.81
C LYS A 38 -17.73 7.41 -0.59
N GLY A 39 -16.41 7.25 -0.74
CA GLY A 39 -15.74 5.97 -0.54
C GLY A 39 -15.76 5.58 0.93
N ILE A 40 -16.12 4.33 1.21
CA ILE A 40 -15.98 3.77 2.55
C ILE A 40 -14.51 3.33 2.68
N PRO A 41 -13.74 3.86 3.65
CA PRO A 41 -12.37 3.40 3.86
C PRO A 41 -12.33 1.89 4.06
N ALA A 42 -11.43 1.21 3.35
CA ALA A 42 -11.21 -0.20 3.60
C ALA A 42 -10.71 -0.41 5.04
N SER A 43 -11.10 -1.53 5.65
CA SER A 43 -10.59 -1.89 6.97
C SER A 43 -9.10 -2.17 6.92
N SER A 44 -8.43 -2.02 8.06
CA SER A 44 -7.01 -2.33 8.24
C SER A 44 -6.69 -3.80 7.90
N ASP A 45 -7.51 -4.74 8.37
CA ASP A 45 -7.42 -6.18 8.02
C ASP A 45 -7.57 -6.44 6.51
N TYR A 46 -8.46 -5.71 5.83
CA TYR A 46 -8.57 -5.83 4.38
C TYR A 46 -7.29 -5.32 3.69
N ALA A 47 -6.78 -4.16 4.11
CA ALA A 47 -5.54 -3.60 3.58
C ALA A 47 -4.37 -4.58 3.78
N ASP A 48 -4.21 -5.14 4.98
CA ASP A 48 -3.17 -6.13 5.30
C ASP A 48 -3.23 -7.34 4.37
N LYS A 49 -4.42 -7.95 4.21
CA LYS A 49 -4.62 -9.12 3.34
C LYS A 49 -4.24 -8.85 1.88
N GLN A 50 -4.61 -7.68 1.35
CA GLN A 50 -4.32 -7.33 -0.04
C GLN A 50 -2.82 -7.04 -0.23
N GLN A 51 -2.18 -6.39 0.75
CA GLN A 51 -0.73 -6.16 0.68
C GLN A 51 0.09 -7.44 0.86
N ALA A 52 -0.36 -8.37 1.72
CA ALA A 52 0.23 -9.70 1.82
C ALA A 52 0.17 -10.46 0.48
N LEU A 53 -0.94 -10.35 -0.24
CA LEU A 53 -1.08 -10.92 -1.59
C LEU A 53 -0.08 -10.29 -2.57
N ILE A 54 0.04 -8.96 -2.61
CA ILE A 54 1.00 -8.25 -3.48
C ILE A 54 2.43 -8.71 -3.18
N LYS A 55 2.84 -8.69 -1.90
CA LYS A 55 4.17 -9.15 -1.47
C LYS A 55 4.43 -10.57 -1.94
N ARG A 56 3.48 -11.49 -1.74
CA ARG A 56 3.61 -12.89 -2.14
C ARG A 56 3.83 -13.05 -3.64
N VAL A 57 2.99 -12.39 -4.45
CA VAL A 57 3.08 -12.48 -5.93
C VAL A 57 4.36 -11.83 -6.43
N ALA A 58 4.71 -10.64 -5.93
CA ALA A 58 5.92 -9.94 -6.33
C ALA A 58 7.20 -10.70 -5.94
N THR A 59 7.23 -11.33 -4.76
CA THR A 59 8.39 -12.12 -4.30
C THR A 59 8.63 -13.36 -5.16
N ALA A 60 7.60 -13.89 -5.83
CA ALA A 60 7.77 -15.00 -6.78
C ALA A 60 8.45 -14.55 -8.09
N LEU A 61 8.46 -13.25 -8.39
CA LEU A 61 8.96 -12.69 -9.64
C LEU A 61 10.26 -11.88 -9.48
N LEU A 62 10.48 -11.32 -8.29
CA LEU A 62 11.63 -10.51 -7.88
C LEU A 62 12.63 -11.30 -7.03
N LEU A 63 13.81 -10.73 -6.77
CA LEU A 63 14.83 -11.35 -5.91
C LEU A 63 14.63 -11.07 -4.41
N ALA A 64 13.77 -10.13 -4.07
CA ALA A 64 13.44 -9.76 -2.70
C ALA A 64 11.98 -9.28 -2.61
N SER A 65 11.41 -9.37 -1.41
CA SER A 65 10.06 -8.86 -1.17
C SER A 65 10.07 -7.33 -1.21
N PRO A 66 9.28 -6.68 -2.09
CA PRO A 66 9.25 -5.23 -2.17
C PRO A 66 8.41 -4.61 -1.03
N PRO A 67 8.69 -3.36 -0.63
CA PRO A 67 7.76 -2.59 0.18
C PRO A 67 6.45 -2.32 -0.56
N VAL A 68 5.35 -2.41 0.17
CA VAL A 68 3.99 -2.12 -0.31
C VAL A 68 3.40 -1.04 0.59
N LEU A 69 2.96 0.05 -0.01
CA LEU A 69 2.34 1.20 0.64
C LEU A 69 0.83 1.13 0.47
N TYR A 70 0.08 1.48 1.50
CA TYR A 70 -1.38 1.56 1.40
C TYR A 70 -1.79 2.90 0.80
N GLY A 71 -2.43 2.88 -0.37
CA GLY A 71 -2.85 4.05 -1.15
C GLY A 71 -4.36 4.34 -1.11
N GLY A 72 -5.12 3.69 -0.22
CA GLY A 72 -6.53 4.01 -0.02
C GLY A 72 -6.76 5.34 0.72
N SER A 73 -7.99 5.57 1.20
CA SER A 73 -8.37 6.79 1.93
C SER A 73 -7.74 6.87 3.33
N VAL A 74 -6.45 7.22 3.40
CA VAL A 74 -5.70 7.47 4.63
C VAL A 74 -6.06 8.83 5.20
N ASN A 75 -6.36 8.88 6.50
CA ASN A 75 -6.72 10.08 7.24
C ASN A 75 -6.24 9.96 8.71
N PRO A 76 -6.32 11.04 9.51
CA PRO A 76 -5.87 11.00 10.91
C PRO A 76 -6.56 9.94 11.78
N GLN A 77 -7.77 9.52 11.43
CA GLN A 77 -8.55 8.57 12.22
C GLN A 77 -8.12 7.11 11.99
N ASN A 78 -7.58 6.78 10.81
CA ASN A 78 -7.21 5.40 10.46
C ASN A 78 -5.71 5.16 10.23
N ALA A 79 -4.90 6.20 10.10
CA ALA A 79 -3.48 6.06 9.75
C ALA A 79 -2.70 5.15 10.71
N ALA A 80 -2.90 5.28 12.02
CA ALA A 80 -2.21 4.48 13.03
C ALA A 80 -2.59 2.99 12.94
N GLU A 81 -3.86 2.69 12.71
CA GLU A 81 -4.34 1.31 12.59
C GLU A 81 -3.85 0.65 11.29
N LEU A 82 -3.81 1.42 10.20
CA LEU A 82 -3.34 0.95 8.90
C LEU A 82 -1.84 0.64 8.92
N ILE A 83 -1.01 1.55 9.42
CA ILE A 83 0.44 1.36 9.45
C ILE A 83 0.88 0.28 10.45
N GLY A 84 0.08 0.02 11.48
CA GLY A 84 0.35 -1.05 12.44
C GLY A 84 0.10 -2.46 11.90
N GLN A 85 -0.41 -2.60 10.67
CA GLN A 85 -0.63 -3.91 10.05
C GLN A 85 0.68 -4.55 9.60
N PRO A 86 0.89 -5.86 9.81
CA PRO A 86 2.16 -6.54 9.50
C PRO A 86 2.65 -6.40 8.06
N ASN A 87 1.74 -6.30 7.10
CA ASN A 87 2.08 -6.23 5.67
C ASN A 87 1.99 -4.81 5.10
N VAL A 88 1.70 -3.80 5.92
CA VAL A 88 1.64 -2.39 5.51
C VAL A 88 2.97 -1.70 5.80
N ASP A 89 3.83 -1.59 4.79
CA ASP A 89 5.17 -1.01 4.95
C ASP A 89 5.19 0.53 4.92
N GLY A 90 4.04 1.16 4.69
CA GLY A 90 3.91 2.60 4.64
C GLY A 90 2.55 3.07 4.11
N LEU A 91 2.35 4.39 4.11
CA LEU A 91 1.11 5.03 3.68
C LEU A 91 1.39 5.94 2.47
N PHE A 92 0.65 5.73 1.38
CA PHE A 92 0.68 6.57 0.18
C PHE A 92 -0.48 7.57 0.25
N ILE A 93 -0.24 8.71 0.91
CA ILE A 93 -1.28 9.64 1.36
C ILE A 93 -1.61 10.65 0.25
N GLY A 94 -2.87 10.64 -0.20
CA GLY A 94 -3.40 11.60 -1.17
C GLY A 94 -3.91 12.90 -0.53
N ARG A 95 -5.23 13.13 -0.60
CA ARG A 95 -5.89 14.40 -0.25
C ARG A 95 -5.60 14.92 1.16
N SER A 96 -5.46 14.03 2.14
CA SER A 96 -5.14 14.43 3.51
C SER A 96 -3.72 15.03 3.65
N ALA A 97 -2.88 14.94 2.62
CA ALA A 97 -1.59 15.59 2.54
C ALA A 97 -1.62 16.98 1.86
N TRP A 98 -2.77 17.46 1.37
CA TRP A 98 -2.86 18.77 0.70
C TRP A 98 -2.66 19.96 1.63
N GLN A 99 -2.93 19.79 2.92
CA GLN A 99 -2.62 20.77 3.96
C GLN A 99 -1.48 20.24 4.82
N ALA A 100 -0.44 21.06 5.02
CA ALA A 100 0.76 20.66 5.73
C ALA A 100 0.45 20.20 7.16
N GLU A 101 -0.47 20.89 7.84
CA GLU A 101 -0.90 20.55 9.21
C GLU A 101 -1.54 19.16 9.27
N GLY A 102 -2.42 18.85 8.31
CA GLY A 102 -3.06 17.54 8.21
C GLY A 102 -2.06 16.42 7.90
N TYR A 103 -1.10 16.68 7.01
CA TYR A 103 -0.05 15.73 6.69
C TYR A 103 0.84 15.43 7.91
N ILE A 104 1.28 16.47 8.61
CA ILE A 104 2.12 16.34 9.80
C ILE A 104 1.39 15.58 10.92
N ASP A 105 0.09 15.82 11.12
CA ASP A 105 -0.70 15.06 12.11
C ASP A 105 -0.73 13.57 11.77
N ILE A 106 -0.95 13.21 10.50
CA ILE A 106 -0.90 11.81 10.05
C ILE A 106 0.48 11.20 10.29
N LEU A 107 1.56 11.91 9.96
CA LEU A 107 2.92 11.41 10.18
C LEU A 107 3.19 11.13 11.67
N ARG A 108 2.79 12.04 12.57
CA ARG A 108 2.96 11.84 14.02
C ARG A 108 2.19 10.62 14.52
N ARG A 109 0.94 10.46 14.07
CA ARG A 109 0.10 9.31 14.45
C ARG A 109 0.66 7.99 13.95
N ALA A 110 1.15 7.97 12.70
CA ALA A 110 1.75 6.79 12.11
C ALA A 110 3.06 6.42 12.84
N LEU A 111 3.93 7.39 13.11
CA LEU A 111 5.18 7.18 13.85
C LEU A 111 4.96 6.68 15.28
N ALA A 112 3.88 7.08 15.94
CA ALA A 112 3.57 6.59 17.29
C ALA A 112 3.05 5.15 17.32
N ALA A 113 2.69 4.58 16.17
CA ALA A 113 2.11 3.24 16.06
C ALA A 113 3.12 2.15 15.65
N ILE A 114 4.35 2.52 15.30
CA ILE A 114 5.42 1.62 14.82
C ILE A 114 6.69 1.71 15.67
#